data_AF-A0A2M7H4C3-F1
#
_entry.id   AF-A0A2M7H4C3-F1
#
_cell.length_a   1.000
_cell.length_b   1.000
_cell.length_c   1.000
_cell.angle_alpha   90.00
_cell.angle_beta   90.00
_cell.angle_gamma   90.00
#
_symmetry.space_group_name_H-M   'P 1'
#
loop_
_entity.id
_entity.type
_entity.pdbx_description
1 polymer ?
#
loop_
_entity_poly.entity_id
_entity_poly.type
_entity_poly.pdbx_seq_one_letter_code
_entity_poly.pdbx_strand_id
1 'polypeptide(L)'
;MTETTNRALEVGYEKQVSYLNEIEKSGKIHHAYLFIGVPEGAHNALAEYWAKRLVGHTGPSAAHQDILIMRYDDADYITVKEAREVRRHLSTTPAVAKRRVVVLEQAERC
;
A
#
# COMPACT_ATOMS: atom_id res chain seq x y z
N MET A 1 10.05 9.44 12.62
CA MET A 1 8.77 8.91 13.17
C MET A 1 8.27 7.66 12.44
N THR A 2 9.07 7.00 11.59
CA THR A 2 8.63 5.88 10.73
C THR A 2 8.92 4.50 11.34
N GLU A 3 10.02 4.33 12.09
CA GLU A 3 10.38 3.05 12.70
C GLU A 3 9.45 2.63 13.85
N THR A 4 9.02 3.58 14.68
CA THR A 4 8.12 3.30 15.82
C THR A 4 6.76 2.79 15.35
N THR A 5 6.24 3.34 14.25
CA THR A 5 4.94 2.96 13.67
C THR A 5 4.98 1.57 13.04
N ASN A 6 6.05 1.24 12.32
CA ASN A 6 6.23 -0.10 11.74
C ASN A 6 6.31 -1.16 12.84
N ARG A 7 7.07 -0.89 13.91
CA ARG A 7 7.20 -1.81 15.04
C ARG A 7 5.88 -2.02 15.79
N ALA A 8 5.06 -0.98 15.93
CA ALA A 8 3.73 -1.11 16.53
C ALA A 8 2.78 -1.95 15.65
N LEU A 9 2.85 -1.80 14.33
CA LEU A 9 2.12 -2.62 13.36
C LEU A 9 2.51 -4.10 13.46
N GLU A 10 3.80 -4.39 13.52
CA GLU A 10 4.31 -5.76 13.63
C GLU A 10 3.85 -6.47 14.91
N VAL A 11 3.71 -5.73 16.02
CA VAL A 11 3.20 -6.28 17.28
C VAL A 11 1.66 -6.42 17.25
N GLY A 12 0.94 -5.42 16.76
CA GLY A 12 -0.53 -5.41 16.76
C GLY A 12 -1.18 -6.30 15.68
N TYR A 13 -0.46 -6.56 14.58
CA TYR A 13 -0.93 -7.29 13.41
C TYR A 13 0.04 -8.42 13.02
N GLU A 14 0.66 -9.05 14.02
CA GLU A 14 1.70 -10.07 13.85
C GLU A 14 1.30 -11.17 12.87
N LYS A 15 0.04 -11.66 12.97
CA LYS A 15 -0.47 -12.71 12.08
C LYS A 15 -0.53 -12.26 10.63
N GLN A 16 -1.00 -11.04 10.37
CA GLN A 16 -1.11 -10.48 9.04
C GLN A 16 0.28 -10.20 8.46
N VAL A 17 1.18 -9.63 9.25
CA VAL A 17 2.58 -9.40 8.84
C VAL A 17 3.28 -10.71 8.55
N SER A 18 3.10 -11.73 9.40
CA SER A 18 3.65 -13.07 9.19
C SER A 18 3.14 -13.70 7.89
N TYR A 19 1.84 -13.57 7.60
CA TYR A 19 1.28 -14.01 6.33
C TYR A 19 1.91 -13.30 5.12
N LEU A 20 2.07 -11.98 5.18
CA LEU A 20 2.73 -11.21 4.13
C LEU A 20 4.22 -11.59 3.96
N ASN A 21 4.91 -11.92 5.06
CA ASN A 21 6.29 -12.43 5.02
C ASN A 21 6.38 -13.74 4.24
N GLU A 22 5.44 -14.66 4.47
CA GLU A 22 5.42 -15.94 3.76
C GLU A 22 5.13 -15.77 2.25
N ILE A 23 4.25 -14.83 1.89
CA ILE A 23 4.04 -14.46 0.48
C ILE A 23 5.34 -13.94 -0.14
N GLU A 24 6.03 -13.02 0.53
CA GLU A 24 7.28 -12.45 0.02
C GLU A 24 8.35 -13.53 -0.18
N LYS A 25 8.55 -14.41 0.82
CA LYS A 25 9.51 -15.52 0.74
C LYS A 25 9.19 -16.49 -0.40
N SER A 26 7.91 -16.77 -0.62
CA SER A 26 7.47 -17.67 -1.70
C SER A 26 7.68 -17.08 -3.09
N GLY A 27 7.81 -15.75 -3.20
CA GLY A 27 7.85 -15.02 -4.46
C GLY A 27 6.53 -14.96 -5.22
N LYS A 28 5.48 -15.65 -4.74
CA LYS A 28 4.14 -15.72 -5.35
C LYS A 28 3.29 -14.51 -4.96
N ILE A 29 3.73 -13.34 -5.41
CA ILE A 29 3.07 -12.08 -5.11
C ILE A 29 1.90 -11.88 -6.09
N HIS A 30 0.68 -11.82 -5.56
CA HIS A 30 -0.50 -11.45 -6.32
C HIS A 30 -0.49 -9.96 -6.71
N HIS A 31 -1.19 -9.62 -7.80
CA HIS A 31 -1.22 -8.26 -8.35
C HIS A 31 -2.16 -7.31 -7.59
N ALA A 32 -3.06 -7.84 -6.77
CA ALA A 32 -4.03 -7.07 -6.00
C ALA A 32 -4.29 -7.73 -4.64
N TYR A 33 -4.48 -6.88 -3.63
CA TYR A 33 -4.82 -7.27 -2.26
C TYR A 33 -5.93 -6.36 -1.75
N LEU A 34 -6.86 -6.92 -0.97
CA LEU A 34 -7.90 -6.17 -0.29
C LEU A 34 -7.68 -6.32 1.22
N PHE A 35 -7.45 -5.20 1.90
CA PHE A 35 -7.29 -5.14 3.35
C PHE A 35 -8.60 -4.65 3.97
N ILE A 36 -9.28 -5.53 4.70
CA ILE A 36 -10.60 -5.25 5.31
C ILE A 36 -10.44 -5.16 6.83
N GLY A 37 -11.03 -4.14 7.44
CA GLY A 37 -11.05 -3.95 8.88
C GLY A 37 -12.05 -2.88 9.31
N VAL A 38 -12.16 -2.65 10.62
CA VAL A 38 -12.93 -1.52 11.16
C VAL A 38 -12.25 -0.19 10.80
N PRO A 39 -12.99 0.92 10.67
CA PRO A 39 -12.43 2.22 10.26
C PRO A 39 -11.24 2.69 11.10
N GLU A 40 -11.28 2.45 12.41
CA GLU A 40 -10.22 2.80 13.36
C GLU A 40 -9.06 1.79 13.37
N GLY A 41 -9.13 0.75 12.55
CA GLY A 41 -8.12 -0.29 12.42
C GLY A 41 -6.91 0.17 11.62
N ALA A 42 -5.80 -0.57 11.73
CA ALA A 42 -4.55 -0.25 11.03
C ALA A 42 -4.48 -0.84 9.61
N HIS A 43 -5.63 -1.08 8.95
CA HIS A 43 -5.68 -1.72 7.64
C HIS A 43 -5.01 -0.85 6.55
N ASN A 44 -5.24 0.47 6.57
CA ASN A 44 -4.52 1.41 5.68
C ASN A 44 -3.01 1.41 5.96
N ALA A 45 -2.64 1.44 7.25
CA ALA A 45 -1.23 1.43 7.64
C ALA A 45 -0.53 0.10 7.25
N LEU A 46 -1.25 -1.03 7.32
CA LEU A 46 -0.77 -2.33 6.87
C LEU A 46 -0.63 -2.39 5.33
N ALA A 47 -1.58 -1.82 4.59
CA ALA A 47 -1.52 -1.72 3.13
C ALA A 47 -0.32 -0.87 2.69
N GLU A 48 -0.10 0.28 3.35
CA GLU A 48 1.08 1.12 3.12
C GLU A 48 2.39 0.41 3.49
N TYR A 49 2.42 -0.29 4.62
CA TYR A 49 3.57 -1.09 5.05
C TYR A 49 3.92 -2.12 3.98
N TRP A 50 2.92 -2.84 3.48
CA TRP A 50 3.12 -3.83 2.43
C TRP A 50 3.60 -3.22 1.11
N ALA A 51 3.00 -2.09 0.71
CA ALA A 51 3.42 -1.38 -0.49
C ALA A 51 4.88 -0.93 -0.43
N LYS A 52 5.32 -0.38 0.72
CA LYS A 52 6.71 0.03 0.95
C LYS A 52 7.68 -1.16 0.85
N ARG A 53 7.30 -2.31 1.39
CA ARG A 53 8.11 -3.54 1.26
C ARG A 53 8.22 -4.04 -0.18
N LEU A 54 7.11 -4.05 -0.93
CA LEU A 54 7.09 -4.52 -2.32
C LEU A 54 8.02 -3.72 -3.25
N VAL A 55 8.25 -2.45 -2.95
CA VAL A 55 9.16 -1.58 -3.70
C VAL A 55 10.57 -1.50 -3.09
N GLY A 56 10.81 -2.14 -1.94
CA GLY A 56 12.09 -2.09 -1.24
C GLY A 56 12.40 -0.73 -0.60
N HIS A 57 11.37 0.05 -0.24
CA HIS A 57 11.54 1.36 0.37
C HIS A 57 11.92 1.24 1.85
N THR A 58 13.19 1.48 2.15
CA THR A 58 13.76 1.43 3.52
C THR A 58 14.05 2.81 4.11
N GLY A 59 13.84 3.88 3.35
CA GLY A 59 14.17 5.24 3.75
C GLY A 59 13.09 5.92 4.62
N PRO A 60 13.47 6.92 5.43
CA PRO A 60 12.53 7.73 6.22
C PRO A 60 11.69 8.69 5.37
N SER A 61 12.05 8.86 4.09
CA SER A 61 11.30 9.72 3.15
C SER A 61 9.88 9.19 2.97
N ALA A 62 8.89 10.07 3.06
CA ALA A 62 7.48 9.70 2.91
C ALA A 62 7.11 9.34 1.46
N ALA A 63 7.88 9.79 0.46
CA ALA A 63 7.56 9.63 -0.95
C ALA A 63 8.52 8.67 -1.64
N HIS A 64 7.96 7.67 -2.33
CA HIS A 64 8.66 6.77 -3.25
C HIS A 64 8.00 6.87 -4.62
N GLN A 65 8.76 7.09 -5.69
CA GLN A 65 8.21 7.39 -7.03
C GLN A 65 7.39 6.23 -7.64
N ASP A 66 7.64 5.01 -7.18
CA ASP A 66 6.91 3.80 -7.60
C ASP A 66 5.75 3.43 -6.67
N ILE A 67 5.42 4.28 -5.69
CA ILE A 67 4.22 4.14 -4.87
C ILE A 67 3.31 5.34 -5.14
N LEU A 68 2.05 5.08 -5.47
CA LEU A 68 0.98 6.07 -5.47
C LEU A 68 -0.02 5.72 -4.36
N ILE A 69 -0.21 6.62 -3.40
CA ILE A 69 -1.21 6.47 -2.34
C ILE A 69 -2.35 7.44 -2.64
N MET A 70 -3.54 6.90 -2.88
CA MET A 70 -4.75 7.68 -3.08
C MET A 70 -5.48 7.76 -1.73
N ARG A 71 -5.53 8.98 -1.18
CA ARG A 71 -6.31 9.31 0.02
C ARG A 71 -7.47 10.21 -0.39
N TYR A 72 -8.63 9.94 0.16
CA TYR A 72 -9.86 10.66 -0.18
C TYR A 72 -10.30 11.45 1.04
N ASP A 73 -9.93 12.73 1.07
CA ASP A 73 -10.10 13.55 2.26
C ASP A 73 -11.56 14.00 2.47
N ASP A 74 -12.37 14.16 1.41
CA ASP A 74 -13.75 14.67 1.52
C ASP A 74 -14.72 14.24 0.39
N ALA A 75 -14.29 13.43 -0.59
CA ALA A 75 -15.13 13.04 -1.72
C ALA A 75 -15.85 11.71 -1.47
N ASP A 76 -17.17 11.66 -1.70
CA ASP A 76 -18.00 10.46 -1.50
C ASP A 76 -17.64 9.31 -2.46
N TYR A 77 -16.91 9.59 -3.54
CA TYR A 77 -16.65 8.64 -4.63
C TYR A 77 -15.29 8.89 -5.29
N ILE A 78 -14.74 7.83 -5.87
CA ILE A 78 -13.55 7.87 -6.73
C ILE A 78 -13.97 8.35 -8.11
N THR A 79 -13.35 9.42 -8.58
CA THR A 79 -13.66 10.01 -9.87
C THR A 79 -13.00 9.25 -11.02
N VAL A 80 -13.59 9.36 -12.22
CA VAL A 80 -12.97 8.84 -13.46
C VAL A 80 -11.57 9.44 -13.69
N LYS A 81 -11.33 10.67 -13.23
CA LYS A 81 -10.01 11.33 -13.33
C LYS A 81 -8.97 10.59 -12.50
N GLU A 82 -9.30 10.24 -11.26
CA GLU A 82 -8.40 9.50 -10.35
C GLU A 82 -8.15 8.08 -10.85
N ALA A 83 -9.19 7.39 -11.34
CA ALA A 83 -9.02 6.08 -11.98
C ALA A 83 -8.07 6.14 -13.19
N ARG A 84 -8.14 7.20 -14.00
CA ARG A 84 -7.20 7.43 -15.11
C ARG A 84 -5.78 7.71 -14.63
N GLU A 85 -5.62 8.39 -13.50
CA GLU A 85 -4.32 8.63 -12.88
C GLU A 85 -3.67 7.34 -12.38
N VAL A 86 -4.43 6.49 -11.69
CA VAL A 86 -4.01 5.14 -11.27
C VAL A 86 -3.53 4.33 -12.48
N ARG A 87 -4.34 4.30 -13.54
CA ARG A 87 -3.98 3.61 -14.79
C ARG A 87 -2.70 4.16 -15.40
N ARG A 88 -2.56 5.49 -15.46
CA ARG A 88 -1.36 6.15 -15.99
C ARG A 88 -0.13 5.77 -15.18
N HIS A 89 -0.20 5.83 -13.85
CA HIS A 89 0.90 5.44 -12.97
C HIS A 89 1.31 3.99 -13.23
N LEU A 90 0.37 3.04 -13.18
CA LEU A 90 0.64 1.61 -13.39
C LEU A 90 1.16 1.27 -14.79
N SER A 91 0.83 2.08 -15.81
CA SER A 91 1.26 1.86 -17.20
C SER A 91 2.72 2.23 -17.49
N THR A 92 3.38 2.92 -16.56
CA THR A 92 4.76 3.38 -16.75
C THR A 92 5.76 2.40 -16.14
N THR A 93 6.94 2.27 -16.74
CA THR A 93 8.03 1.46 -16.18
C THR A 93 8.39 1.98 -14.79
N PRO A 94 8.58 1.10 -13.78
CA PRO A 94 9.09 1.51 -12.47
C PRO A 94 10.38 2.34 -12.61
N ALA A 95 10.50 3.42 -11.86
CA ALA A 95 11.63 4.34 -11.89
C ALA A 95 12.85 3.79 -11.13
N VAL A 96 12.62 3.16 -9.97
CA VAL A 96 13.68 2.68 -9.08
C VAL A 96 13.46 1.23 -8.66
N ALA A 97 12.24 0.88 -8.29
CA ALA A 97 11.90 -0.45 -7.80
C ALA A 97 11.65 -1.45 -8.93
N LYS A 98 11.46 -2.73 -8.57
CA LYS A 98 11.05 -3.77 -9.53
C LYS A 98 9.57 -3.69 -9.92
N ARG A 99 8.77 -2.93 -9.17
CA ARG A 99 7.31 -2.89 -9.28
C ARG A 99 6.80 -1.49 -9.00
N ARG A 100 5.67 -1.14 -9.62
CA ARG A 100 4.83 -0.03 -9.18
C ARG A 100 3.70 -0.57 -8.32
N VAL A 101 3.34 0.21 -7.30
CA VAL A 101 2.29 -0.14 -6.36
C VAL A 101 1.36 1.04 -6.20
N VAL A 102 0.07 0.76 -6.19
CA VAL A 102 -0.97 1.74 -5.86
C VAL A 102 -1.65 1.27 -4.58
N VAL A 103 -1.82 2.19 -3.64
CA VAL A 103 -2.65 1.99 -2.44
C VAL A 103 -3.89 2.85 -2.61
N LEU A 104 -5.06 2.21 -2.63
CA LEU A 104 -6.35 2.87 -2.62
C LEU A 104 -6.91 2.76 -1.21
N GLU A 105 -6.99 3.88 -0.50
CA GLU A 105 -7.74 3.92 0.77
C GLU A 105 -9.25 3.95 0.45
N GLN A 106 -10.07 3.27 1.25
CA GLN A 106 -11.54 3.23 1.07
C GLN A 106 -11.98 2.79 -0.34
N ALA A 107 -11.46 1.65 -0.80
CA ALA A 107 -11.68 1.14 -2.15
C ALA A 107 -13.16 0.88 -2.49
N GLU A 108 -14.05 0.79 -1.50
CA GLU A 108 -15.50 0.71 -1.66
C GLU A 108 -16.14 1.96 -2.30
N ARG A 109 -15.39 3.07 -2.39
CA ARG A 109 -15.80 4.30 -3.07
C ARG A 109 -15.55 4.27 -4.59
N CYS A 110 -15.00 3.16 -5.13
CA CYS A 110 -14.77 2.94 -6.57
C CYS A 110 -16.06 2.84 -7.39
#